data_AF-A0A1N7FX79-F1
#
_entry.id   AF-A0A1N7FX79-F1
#
_cell.length_a   1.000
_cell.length_b   1.000
_cell.length_c   1.000
_cell.angle_alpha   90.00
_cell.angle_beta   90.00
_cell.angle_gamma   90.00
#
_symmetry.space_group_name_H-M   'P 1'
#
loop_
_entity.id
_entity.type
_entity.pdbx_description
1 polymer ?
#
loop_
_entity_poly.entity_id
_entity_poly.type
_entity_poly.pdbx_seq_one_letter_code
_entity_poly.pdbx_strand_id
1 'polypeptide(L)'
;MPITYTEDNIEETYHTLVRDEFEGIVREVNSHYPAKRSVRLDWEEINDYDTTVADTLLSSPQVARGKITGALTAWDTVDMPESIVRVHNIPEEYHFRVGKQRTAHLGGLVTIEGQIVEMEGVKPFAREAALSCHQCGTVNYVPQSYGKMLEPAECMGCERSSGPFLFKRERSDLIDYRKIVLQRAETNLDDDPPILIVYLTQDLVDRVGPGDHVSLVGYYDTGRIQKQSILETYLETWDIESHQEGVLADQLSPDELGERIYEEVEELQNDDPSSFGADRETVLDRLEADGIRRQEADSQLEAMLEENEISKVGGDNLMTT
;
A
#
# COMPACT_ATOMS: atom_id res chain seq x y z
N MET A 1 1.12 -6.37 17.16
CA MET A 1 1.99 -7.53 16.92
C MET A 1 1.72 -7.95 15.48
N PRO A 2 2.71 -8.17 14.60
CA PRO A 2 2.61 -9.40 13.84
C PRO A 2 2.63 -10.48 14.92
N ILE A 3 1.49 -11.12 15.17
CA ILE A 3 1.45 -12.17 16.17
C ILE A 3 2.38 -13.24 15.61
N THR A 4 3.57 -13.39 16.21
CA THR A 4 4.50 -14.46 15.85
C THR A 4 3.90 -15.72 16.43
N TYR A 5 3.11 -16.41 15.62
CA TYR A 5 2.63 -17.74 15.94
C TYR A 5 3.84 -18.68 15.84
N THR A 6 4.09 -19.44 16.91
CA THR A 6 4.90 -20.64 16.80
C THR A 6 4.18 -21.60 15.86
N GLU A 7 4.92 -22.42 15.11
CA GLU A 7 4.35 -23.42 14.20
C GLU A 7 3.26 -24.27 14.89
N ASP A 8 3.47 -24.62 16.18
CA ASP A 8 2.51 -25.35 17.03
C ASP A 8 1.18 -24.60 17.31
N ASN A 9 1.08 -23.30 17.00
CA ASN A 9 -0.08 -22.45 17.29
C ASN A 9 -0.81 -22.00 16.00
N ILE A 10 -0.40 -22.52 14.85
CA ILE A 10 -1.06 -22.31 13.56
C ILE A 10 -1.92 -23.54 13.29
N GLU A 11 -3.22 -23.33 13.11
CA GLU A 11 -4.13 -24.43 12.77
C GLU A 11 -3.79 -24.96 11.37
N GLU A 12 -3.86 -26.28 11.16
CA GLU A 12 -3.54 -26.94 9.88
C GLU A 12 -4.29 -26.32 8.70
N THR A 13 -5.50 -25.79 8.94
CA THR A 13 -6.30 -25.06 7.96
C THR A 13 -5.52 -23.94 7.27
N TYR A 14 -4.69 -23.19 8.00
CA TYR A 14 -3.89 -22.09 7.42
C TYR A 14 -2.69 -22.61 6.62
N HIS A 15 -2.10 -23.74 7.04
CA HIS A 15 -1.03 -24.39 6.27
C HIS A 15 -1.57 -24.93 4.94
N THR A 16 -2.70 -25.62 4.98
CA THR A 16 -3.36 -26.17 3.79
C THR A 16 -3.83 -25.04 2.87
N LEU A 17 -4.39 -23.95 3.42
CA LEU A 17 -4.78 -22.77 2.63
C LEU A 17 -3.64 -22.26 1.75
N VAL A 18 -2.45 -22.05 2.33
CA VAL A 18 -1.33 -21.50 1.55
C VAL A 18 -0.65 -22.54 0.65
N ARG A 19 -0.64 -23.81 1.05
CA ARG A 19 0.07 -24.89 0.36
C ARG A 19 -0.71 -25.50 -0.80
N ASP A 20 -2.03 -25.51 -0.70
CA ASP A 20 -2.89 -26.24 -1.64
C ASP A 20 -3.70 -25.23 -2.46
N GLU A 21 -4.48 -24.35 -1.81
CA GLU A 21 -5.34 -23.39 -2.52
C GLU A 21 -4.51 -22.28 -3.20
N PHE A 22 -3.56 -21.68 -2.47
CA PHE A 22 -2.75 -20.56 -2.98
C PHE A 22 -1.33 -20.95 -3.43
N GLU A 23 -1.08 -22.23 -3.74
CA GLU A 23 0.26 -22.70 -4.14
C GLU A 23 0.83 -21.89 -5.30
N GLY A 24 0.01 -21.68 -6.34
CA GLY A 24 0.43 -21.02 -7.57
C GLY A 24 0.98 -19.62 -7.32
N ILE A 25 0.21 -18.77 -6.65
CA ILE A 25 0.61 -17.38 -6.35
C ILE A 25 1.80 -17.34 -5.40
N VAL A 26 1.84 -18.21 -4.38
CA VAL A 26 2.96 -18.27 -3.44
C VAL A 26 4.26 -18.65 -4.15
N ARG A 27 4.24 -19.66 -5.03
CA ARG A 27 5.41 -20.08 -5.80
C ARG A 27 5.85 -19.03 -6.82
N GLU A 28 4.90 -18.34 -7.45
CA GLU A 28 5.21 -17.25 -8.36
C GLU A 28 6.00 -16.14 -7.64
N VAL A 29 5.50 -15.66 -6.49
CA VAL A 29 6.15 -14.62 -5.70
C VAL A 29 7.52 -15.10 -5.20
N ASN A 30 7.61 -16.35 -4.72
CA ASN A 30 8.86 -16.95 -4.26
C ASN A 30 9.94 -16.98 -5.35
N SER A 31 9.57 -17.28 -6.60
CA SER A 31 10.52 -17.30 -7.73
C SER A 31 11.09 -15.91 -8.09
N HIS A 32 10.42 -14.83 -7.67
CA HIS A 32 10.83 -13.45 -7.92
C HIS A 32 11.27 -12.71 -6.63
N TYR A 33 11.38 -13.41 -5.50
CA TYR A 33 11.83 -12.83 -4.26
C TYR A 33 13.34 -12.46 -4.35
N PRO A 34 13.79 -11.31 -3.83
CA PRO A 34 13.06 -10.32 -3.02
C PRO A 34 12.45 -9.15 -3.83
N ALA A 35 12.47 -9.18 -5.16
CA ALA A 35 11.92 -8.11 -5.99
C ALA A 35 10.39 -8.06 -5.89
N LYS A 36 9.73 -9.23 -5.86
CA LYS A 36 8.33 -9.35 -5.42
C LYS A 36 8.29 -9.88 -3.99
N ARG A 37 7.50 -9.24 -3.14
CA ARG A 37 7.33 -9.62 -1.73
C ARG A 37 5.87 -9.83 -1.32
N SER A 38 4.93 -9.33 -2.10
CA SER A 38 3.51 -9.39 -1.76
C SER A 38 2.86 -10.64 -2.31
N VAL A 39 2.30 -11.46 -1.41
CA VAL A 39 1.41 -12.56 -1.75
C VAL A 39 -0.02 -12.03 -1.63
N ARG A 40 -0.67 -11.84 -2.77
CA ARG A 40 -2.00 -11.25 -2.87
C ARG A 40 -3.03 -12.38 -2.94
N LEU A 41 -3.90 -12.46 -1.94
CA LEU A 41 -4.88 -13.53 -1.76
C LEU A 41 -6.29 -12.99 -1.99
N ASP A 42 -7.10 -13.74 -2.74
CA ASP A 42 -8.50 -13.40 -2.98
C ASP A 42 -9.36 -13.84 -1.78
N TRP A 43 -10.14 -12.93 -1.21
CA TRP A 43 -10.99 -13.25 -0.06
C TRP A 43 -12.11 -14.22 -0.42
N GLU A 44 -12.67 -14.17 -1.63
CA GLU A 44 -13.73 -15.07 -2.09
C GLU A 44 -13.21 -16.51 -2.18
N GLU A 45 -12.00 -16.70 -2.70
CA GLU A 45 -11.32 -18.01 -2.71
C GLU A 45 -11.06 -18.51 -1.28
N ILE A 46 -10.64 -17.63 -0.35
CA ILE A 46 -10.49 -18.00 1.07
C ILE A 46 -11.83 -18.41 1.68
N ASN A 47 -12.92 -17.71 1.35
CA ASN A 47 -14.25 -17.99 1.85
C ASN A 47 -14.83 -19.31 1.31
N ASP A 48 -14.59 -19.61 0.04
CA ASP A 48 -14.97 -20.88 -0.58
C ASP A 48 -14.23 -22.07 0.05
N TYR A 49 -12.98 -21.87 0.45
CA TYR A 49 -12.19 -22.86 1.17
C TYR A 49 -12.62 -23.01 2.64
N ASP A 50 -12.63 -21.92 3.41
CA ASP A 50 -12.99 -21.92 4.84
C ASP A 50 -13.58 -20.57 5.28
N THR A 51 -14.90 -20.57 5.52
CA THR A 51 -15.64 -19.39 5.97
C THR A 51 -15.18 -18.86 7.33
N THR A 52 -14.64 -19.71 8.20
CA THR A 52 -14.13 -19.28 9.52
C THR A 52 -12.87 -18.45 9.36
N VAL A 53 -11.96 -18.85 8.45
CA VAL A 53 -10.77 -18.06 8.12
C VAL A 53 -11.18 -16.73 7.49
N ALA A 54 -12.12 -16.76 6.55
CA ALA A 54 -12.63 -15.55 5.89
C ALA A 54 -13.30 -14.57 6.85
N ASP A 55 -14.17 -15.05 7.76
CA ASP A 55 -14.80 -14.25 8.82
C ASP A 55 -13.76 -13.67 9.80
N THR A 56 -12.72 -14.46 10.10
CA THR A 56 -11.62 -14.00 10.97
C THR A 56 -10.80 -12.90 10.29
N LEU A 57 -10.59 -12.96 8.97
CA LEU A 57 -9.94 -11.88 8.21
C LEU A 57 -10.73 -10.57 8.29
N LEU A 58 -12.05 -10.62 8.29
CA LEU A 58 -12.89 -9.42 8.38
C LEU A 58 -12.96 -8.85 9.80
N SER A 59 -13.14 -9.72 10.80
CA SER A 59 -13.42 -9.34 12.19
C SER A 59 -12.17 -9.21 13.08
N SER A 60 -11.11 -9.95 12.78
CA SER A 60 -9.83 -9.95 13.49
C SER A 60 -8.66 -10.09 12.51
N PRO A 61 -8.56 -9.19 11.51
CA PRO A 61 -7.61 -9.27 10.39
C PRO A 61 -6.18 -9.57 10.84
N GLN A 62 -5.68 -8.83 11.84
CA GLN A 62 -4.29 -8.95 12.30
C GLN A 62 -3.94 -10.35 12.81
N VAL A 63 -4.92 -11.07 13.39
CA VAL A 63 -4.77 -12.47 13.83
C VAL A 63 -4.67 -13.40 12.63
N ALA A 64 -5.65 -13.34 11.73
CA ALA A 64 -5.66 -14.19 10.54
C ALA A 64 -4.43 -13.95 9.66
N ARG A 65 -4.09 -12.68 9.36
CA ARG A 65 -2.90 -12.33 8.57
C ARG A 65 -1.61 -12.82 9.23
N GLY A 66 -1.51 -12.73 10.55
CA GLY A 66 -0.38 -13.28 11.30
C GLY A 66 -0.26 -14.80 11.15
N LYS A 67 -1.38 -15.54 11.22
CA LYS A 67 -1.41 -16.99 11.01
C LYS A 67 -1.05 -17.37 9.57
N ILE A 68 -1.58 -16.67 8.56
CA ILE A 68 -1.24 -16.88 7.14
C ILE A 68 0.25 -16.61 6.91
N THR A 69 0.79 -15.50 7.42
CA THR A 69 2.21 -15.16 7.30
C THR A 69 3.10 -16.22 7.97
N GLY A 70 2.70 -16.70 9.14
CA GLY A 70 3.38 -17.79 9.82
C GLY A 70 3.35 -19.10 9.01
N ALA A 71 2.21 -19.43 8.41
CA ALA A 71 2.06 -20.61 7.56
C ALA A 71 2.95 -20.54 6.31
N LEU A 72 3.08 -19.37 5.68
CA LEU A 72 4.02 -19.13 4.58
C LEU A 72 5.47 -19.31 5.01
N THR A 73 5.83 -18.77 6.18
CA THR A 73 7.21 -18.85 6.71
C THR A 73 7.61 -20.27 7.10
N ALA A 74 6.65 -21.07 7.58
CA ALA A 74 6.85 -22.48 7.94
C ALA A 74 6.87 -23.43 6.73
N TRP A 75 6.63 -22.93 5.52
CA TRP A 75 6.68 -23.76 4.33
C TRP A 75 8.12 -23.94 3.86
N ASP A 76 8.68 -25.11 4.12
CA ASP A 76 10.08 -25.51 3.85
C ASP A 76 10.60 -25.24 2.43
N THR A 77 9.75 -25.29 1.41
CA THR A 77 10.13 -25.01 0.00
C THR A 77 10.01 -23.54 -0.41
N VAL A 78 9.60 -22.65 0.50
CA VAL A 78 9.40 -21.21 0.28
C VAL A 78 10.38 -20.44 1.15
N ASP A 79 11.14 -19.52 0.55
CA ASP A 79 12.14 -18.69 1.24
C ASP A 79 11.80 -17.21 1.04
N MET A 80 10.79 -16.74 1.78
CA MET A 80 10.31 -15.35 1.75
C MET A 80 10.10 -14.80 3.17
N PRO A 81 11.17 -14.62 3.96
CA PRO A 81 11.06 -14.24 5.38
C PRO A 81 10.42 -12.86 5.60
N GLU A 82 10.43 -12.00 4.57
CA GLU A 82 9.79 -10.67 4.58
C GLU A 82 8.59 -10.59 3.63
N SER A 83 7.92 -11.72 3.37
CA SER A 83 6.70 -11.72 2.57
C SER A 83 5.58 -10.92 3.23
N ILE A 84 4.76 -10.30 2.38
CA ILE A 84 3.66 -9.43 2.78
C ILE A 84 2.37 -10.09 2.29
N VAL A 85 1.57 -10.60 3.21
CA VAL A 85 0.22 -11.08 2.87
C VAL A 85 -0.67 -9.87 2.60
N ARG A 86 -1.32 -9.85 1.43
CA ARG A 86 -2.32 -8.87 1.03
C ARG A 86 -3.63 -9.62 0.75
N VAL A 87 -4.76 -9.00 1.07
CA VAL A 87 -6.09 -9.59 0.84
C VAL A 87 -6.92 -8.59 0.05
N HIS A 88 -7.58 -9.05 -1.00
CA HIS A 88 -8.45 -8.27 -1.87
C HIS A 88 -9.77 -8.99 -2.11
N ASN A 89 -10.66 -8.37 -2.88
CA ASN A 89 -12.00 -8.88 -3.20
C ASN A 89 -12.85 -9.06 -1.92
N ILE A 90 -12.77 -8.07 -1.03
CA ILE A 90 -13.55 -8.07 0.23
C ILE A 90 -15.05 -7.96 -0.09
N PRO A 91 -15.96 -8.63 0.65
CA PRO A 91 -17.40 -8.59 0.36
C PRO A 91 -18.00 -7.18 0.39
N GLU A 92 -18.92 -6.89 -0.53
CA GLU A 92 -19.54 -5.57 -0.71
C GLU A 92 -20.13 -4.97 0.58
N GLU A 93 -20.60 -5.80 1.51
CA GLU A 93 -21.13 -5.33 2.80
C GLU A 93 -20.08 -4.69 3.72
N TYR A 94 -18.79 -4.88 3.43
CA TYR A 94 -17.65 -4.23 4.09
C TYR A 94 -17.08 -3.05 3.28
N HIS A 95 -17.75 -2.65 2.21
CA HIS A 95 -17.38 -1.48 1.40
C HIS A 95 -18.08 -0.23 1.95
N PHE A 96 -17.29 0.80 2.22
CA PHE A 96 -17.78 2.07 2.75
C PHE A 96 -17.17 3.25 2.03
N ARG A 97 -17.95 4.31 1.86
CA ARG A 97 -17.41 5.61 1.46
C ARG A 97 -16.76 6.31 2.64
N VAL A 98 -15.79 7.19 2.38
CA VAL A 98 -15.24 8.11 3.38
C VAL A 98 -16.37 8.80 4.17
N GLY A 99 -16.30 8.75 5.50
CA GLY A 99 -17.30 9.28 6.45
C GLY A 99 -18.43 8.32 6.84
N LYS A 100 -18.53 7.13 6.22
CA LYS A 100 -19.54 6.11 6.57
C LYS A 100 -19.05 5.05 7.54
N GLN A 101 -17.76 5.08 7.90
CA GLN A 101 -17.18 4.23 8.93
C GLN A 101 -17.81 4.53 10.31
N ARG A 102 -18.00 3.49 11.13
CA ARG A 102 -18.60 3.59 12.47
C ARG A 102 -17.71 2.90 13.49
N THR A 103 -18.02 3.12 14.77
CA THR A 103 -17.33 2.44 15.88
C THR A 103 -17.40 0.91 15.78
N ALA A 104 -18.46 0.37 15.17
CA ALA A 104 -18.62 -1.07 14.92
C ALA A 104 -17.59 -1.65 13.94
N HIS A 105 -16.91 -0.81 13.14
CA HIS A 105 -15.91 -1.25 12.16
C HIS A 105 -14.48 -1.15 12.71
N LEU A 106 -14.29 -0.62 13.92
CA LEU A 106 -12.97 -0.51 14.53
C LEU A 106 -12.37 -1.90 14.77
N GLY A 107 -11.10 -2.06 14.41
CA GLY A 107 -10.40 -3.34 14.53
C GLY A 107 -10.73 -4.34 13.42
N GLY A 108 -11.58 -3.96 12.45
CA GLY A 108 -11.97 -4.79 11.32
C GLY A 108 -11.25 -4.43 10.02
N LEU A 109 -11.35 -5.32 9.04
CA LEU A 109 -10.94 -5.09 7.67
C LEU A 109 -12.12 -4.52 6.88
N VAL A 110 -11.89 -3.43 6.15
CA VAL A 110 -12.91 -2.74 5.36
C VAL A 110 -12.33 -2.28 4.04
N THR A 111 -13.20 -2.08 3.06
CA THR A 111 -12.84 -1.42 1.79
C THR A 111 -13.35 0.01 1.81
N ILE A 112 -12.46 0.99 1.62
CA ILE A 112 -12.82 2.40 1.59
C ILE A 112 -12.55 3.01 0.22
N GLU A 113 -13.61 3.55 -0.38
CA GLU A 113 -13.56 4.30 -1.64
C GLU A 113 -13.45 5.80 -1.41
N GLY A 114 -12.56 6.45 -2.17
CA GLY A 114 -12.45 7.91 -2.19
C GLY A 114 -11.38 8.42 -3.15
N GLN A 115 -11.19 9.74 -3.14
CA GLN A 115 -10.18 10.44 -3.92
C GLN A 115 -9.04 10.89 -3.02
N ILE A 116 -7.79 10.79 -3.49
CA ILE A 116 -6.62 11.27 -2.76
C ILE A 116 -6.49 12.78 -2.93
N VAL A 117 -6.60 13.53 -1.83
CA VAL A 117 -6.53 15.01 -1.86
C VAL A 117 -5.25 15.57 -1.27
N GLU A 118 -4.60 14.82 -0.38
CA GLU A 118 -3.27 15.18 0.14
C GLU A 118 -2.40 13.93 0.24
N MET A 119 -1.11 14.11 -0.02
CA MET A 119 -0.12 13.06 0.07
C MET A 119 1.18 13.63 0.64
N GLU A 120 1.66 13.06 1.75
CA GLU A 120 2.98 13.38 2.28
C GLU A 120 4.07 12.60 1.53
N GLY A 121 5.33 13.02 1.63
CA GLY A 121 6.45 12.22 1.11
C GLY A 121 6.71 10.94 1.93
N VAL A 122 7.39 9.97 1.31
CA VAL A 122 7.81 8.72 1.98
C VAL A 122 8.75 9.03 3.14
N LYS A 123 8.51 8.39 4.28
CA LYS A 123 9.32 8.48 5.50
C LYS A 123 9.50 7.07 6.09
N PRO A 124 10.64 6.79 6.76
CA PRO A 124 10.81 5.53 7.45
C PRO A 124 9.90 5.47 8.69
N PHE A 125 9.15 4.39 8.83
CA PHE A 125 8.35 4.05 10.01
C PHE A 125 8.97 2.86 10.75
N ALA A 126 9.17 3.00 12.07
CA ALA A 126 9.66 1.90 12.89
C ALA A 126 8.51 0.95 13.22
N ARG A 127 8.27 -0.08 12.42
CA ARG A 127 7.24 -1.10 12.68
C ARG A 127 7.47 -1.77 14.05
N GLU A 128 8.73 -2.05 14.36
CA GLU A 128 9.17 -2.44 15.69
C GLU A 128 10.36 -1.57 16.13
N ALA A 129 10.19 -0.86 17.25
CA ALA A 129 11.23 0.00 17.79
C ALA A 129 12.08 -0.73 18.82
N ALA A 130 13.40 -0.76 18.61
CA ALA A 130 14.37 -1.17 19.62
C ALA A 130 14.68 0.01 20.56
N LEU A 131 14.30 -0.13 21.82
CA LEU A 131 14.34 0.91 22.85
C LEU A 131 15.26 0.49 23.99
N SER A 132 16.44 1.10 24.04
CA SER A 132 17.46 0.84 25.06
C SER A 132 17.15 1.59 26.35
N CYS A 133 17.02 0.87 27.46
CA CYS A 133 16.90 1.47 28.78
C CYS A 133 18.18 2.23 29.14
N HIS A 134 18.07 3.52 29.46
CA HIS A 134 19.23 4.34 29.85
C HIS A 134 19.91 3.85 31.16
N GLN A 135 19.19 3.14 32.02
CA GLN A 135 19.71 2.73 33.34
C GLN A 135 20.54 1.44 33.28
N CYS A 136 20.04 0.41 32.58
CA CYS A 136 20.68 -0.92 32.55
C CYS A 136 21.19 -1.35 31.17
N GLY A 137 20.90 -0.59 30.12
CA GLY A 137 21.31 -0.91 28.74
C GLY A 137 20.47 -1.99 28.04
N THR A 138 19.51 -2.63 28.74
CA THR A 138 18.63 -3.64 28.14
C THR A 138 17.79 -3.04 27.01
N VAL A 139 17.76 -3.72 25.88
CA VAL A 139 16.95 -3.34 24.71
C VAL A 139 15.59 -4.00 24.80
N ASN A 140 14.55 -3.18 24.66
CA ASN A 140 13.16 -3.61 24.62
C ASN A 140 12.64 -3.41 23.20
N TYR A 141 12.05 -4.44 22.61
CA TYR A 141 11.44 -4.35 21.29
C TYR A 141 9.95 -4.05 21.48
N VAL A 142 9.48 -2.93 20.93
CA VAL A 142 8.11 -2.46 21.11
C VAL A 142 7.46 -2.29 19.74
N PRO A 143 6.44 -3.09 19.41
CA PRO A 143 5.62 -2.88 18.22
C PRO A 143 5.00 -1.49 18.27
N GLN A 144 5.16 -0.72 17.19
CA GLN A 144 4.65 0.64 17.13
C GLN A 144 3.26 0.67 16.50
N SER A 145 2.53 1.75 16.75
CA SER A 145 1.36 2.16 15.99
C SER A 145 1.61 3.54 15.39
N TYR A 146 0.79 3.94 14.43
CA TYR A 146 0.86 5.30 13.89
C TYR A 146 0.66 6.36 14.98
N GLY A 147 1.35 7.49 14.82
CA GLY A 147 1.38 8.57 15.79
C GLY A 147 2.66 8.59 16.63
N LYS A 148 2.52 8.72 17.95
CA LYS A 148 3.68 8.88 18.85
C LYS A 148 4.35 7.54 19.12
N MET A 149 5.68 7.59 19.24
CA MET A 149 6.49 6.43 19.62
C MET A 149 5.99 5.84 20.95
N LEU A 150 5.68 4.56 20.92
CA LEU A 150 5.29 3.76 22.07
C LEU A 150 6.56 3.30 22.78
N GLU A 151 6.62 3.58 24.08
CA GLU A 151 7.67 3.10 24.97
C GLU A 151 7.18 1.85 25.74
N PRO A 152 8.10 0.96 26.17
CA PRO A 152 7.70 -0.16 27.00
C PRO A 152 7.23 0.35 28.37
N ALA A 153 6.15 -0.25 28.90
CA ALA A 153 5.65 0.10 30.23
C ALA A 153 6.69 -0.18 31.32
N GLU A 154 7.47 -1.26 31.15
CA GLU A 154 8.53 -1.66 32.08
C GLU A 154 9.73 -2.20 31.30
N CYS A 155 10.94 -1.92 31.79
CA CYS A 155 12.16 -2.49 31.22
C CYS A 155 12.28 -3.99 31.56
N MET A 156 12.45 -4.85 30.57
CA MET A 156 12.59 -6.31 30.77
C MET A 156 13.85 -6.72 31.57
N GLY A 157 14.86 -5.85 31.67
CA GLY A 157 16.11 -6.20 32.34
C GLY A 157 16.21 -5.74 33.80
N CYS A 158 15.54 -4.66 34.15
CA CYS A 158 15.57 -4.12 35.53
C CYS A 158 14.20 -3.92 36.16
N GLU A 159 13.13 -4.28 35.45
CA GLU A 159 11.72 -4.24 35.90
C GLU A 159 11.29 -2.87 36.42
N ARG A 160 11.94 -1.80 35.95
CA ARG A 160 11.58 -0.42 36.31
C ARG A 160 10.75 0.20 35.21
N SER A 161 9.66 0.83 35.61
CA SER A 161 8.67 1.49 34.75
C SER A 161 9.05 2.92 34.34
N SER A 162 10.26 3.38 34.66
CA SER A 162 10.66 4.77 34.43
C SER A 162 12.15 4.92 34.14
N GLY A 163 12.47 4.97 32.86
CA GLY A 163 13.71 5.58 32.39
C GLY A 163 13.46 6.14 31.00
N PRO A 164 14.12 7.23 30.60
CA PRO A 164 14.07 7.61 29.19
C PRO A 164 14.62 6.43 28.38
N PHE A 165 13.84 5.98 27.41
CA PHE A 165 14.26 4.94 26.49
C PHE A 165 14.91 5.60 25.28
N LEU A 166 16.06 5.07 24.86
CA LEU A 166 16.77 5.58 23.70
C LEU A 166 16.49 4.69 22.49
N PHE A 167 15.93 5.28 21.44
CA PHE A 167 15.73 4.60 20.16
C PHE A 167 17.06 4.14 19.54
N LYS A 168 17.10 2.88 19.09
CA LYS A 168 18.26 2.24 18.47
C LYS A 168 17.93 1.85 17.04
N ARG A 169 18.09 2.82 16.12
CA ARG A 169 17.81 2.65 14.68
C ARG A 169 18.31 1.33 14.10
N GLU A 170 19.57 0.96 14.37
CA GLU A 170 20.21 -0.24 13.79
C GLU A 170 19.66 -1.58 14.29
N ARG A 171 18.80 -1.56 15.31
CA ARG A 171 18.14 -2.76 15.86
C ARG A 171 16.62 -2.69 15.69
N SER A 172 16.10 -1.59 15.16
CA SER A 172 14.69 -1.42 14.89
C SER A 172 14.36 -1.97 13.52
N ASP A 173 13.16 -2.49 13.37
CA ASP A 173 12.62 -2.83 12.06
C ASP A 173 11.94 -1.59 11.46
N LEU A 174 12.48 -1.14 10.33
CA LEU A 174 12.04 0.07 9.63
C LEU A 174 11.44 -0.32 8.28
N ILE A 175 10.29 0.25 7.96
CA ILE A 175 9.63 0.11 6.67
C ILE A 175 9.34 1.47 6.07
N ASP A 176 9.25 1.54 4.75
CA ASP A 176 8.74 2.73 4.08
C ASP A 176 7.27 2.94 4.42
N TYR A 177 6.93 4.20 4.63
CA TYR A 177 5.60 4.61 5.03
C TYR A 177 5.26 5.97 4.44
N ARG A 178 4.00 6.15 4.08
CA ARG A 178 3.46 7.40 3.57
C ARG A 178 2.07 7.64 4.13
N LYS A 179 1.79 8.89 4.51
CA LYS A 179 0.45 9.32 4.92
C LYS A 179 -0.24 9.99 3.73
N ILE A 180 -1.48 9.59 3.47
CA ILE A 180 -2.38 10.26 2.52
C ILE A 180 -3.67 10.67 3.22
N VAL A 181 -4.38 11.62 2.62
CA VAL A 181 -5.74 12.01 3.01
C VAL A 181 -6.68 11.61 1.90
N LEU A 182 -7.59 10.70 2.24
CA LEU A 182 -8.63 10.24 1.34
C LEU A 182 -9.90 11.05 1.61
N GLN A 183 -10.44 11.68 0.58
CA GLN A 183 -11.70 12.42 0.64
C GLN A 183 -12.80 11.63 -0.05
N ARG A 184 -14.05 11.81 0.39
CA ARG A 184 -15.19 11.30 -0.38
C ARG A 184 -15.20 11.96 -1.76
N ALA A 185 -15.35 11.17 -2.82
CA ALA A 185 -15.50 11.67 -4.18
C ALA A 185 -16.56 12.79 -4.25
N GLU A 186 -16.26 13.85 -4.99
CA GLU A 186 -17.06 15.07 -5.02
C GLU A 186 -18.51 14.76 -5.43
N THR A 187 -19.45 15.31 -4.68
CA THR A 187 -20.86 15.36 -5.09
C THR A 187 -21.32 16.81 -4.99
N ASN A 188 -22.24 17.22 -5.88
CA ASN A 188 -22.78 18.58 -5.94
C ASN A 188 -23.55 19.04 -4.66
N LEU A 189 -23.47 18.30 -3.56
CA LEU A 189 -24.32 18.41 -2.38
C LEU A 189 -23.55 18.74 -1.09
N ASP A 190 -22.22 18.66 -1.08
CA ASP A 190 -21.42 18.78 0.15
C ASP A 190 -20.38 19.90 0.01
N ASP A 191 -20.55 21.00 0.76
CA ASP A 191 -19.59 22.11 0.79
C ASP A 191 -18.24 21.69 1.45
N ASP A 192 -18.28 20.72 2.39
CA ASP A 192 -17.10 20.17 3.08
C ASP A 192 -17.19 18.62 3.11
N PRO A 193 -16.59 17.92 2.14
CA PRO A 193 -16.63 16.46 2.11
C PRO A 193 -15.80 15.86 3.26
N PRO A 194 -16.25 14.76 3.88
CA PRO A 194 -15.50 14.09 4.93
C PRO A 194 -14.18 13.56 4.37
N ILE A 195 -13.17 13.55 5.24
CA ILE A 195 -11.83 13.01 4.96
C ILE A 195 -11.52 11.86 5.91
N LEU A 196 -10.58 11.01 5.50
CA LEU A 196 -10.01 9.91 6.28
C LEU A 196 -8.49 9.92 6.12
N ILE A 197 -7.78 9.81 7.23
CA ILE A 197 -6.33 9.62 7.21
C ILE A 197 -6.04 8.17 6.84
N VAL A 198 -5.20 7.97 5.84
CA VAL A 198 -4.81 6.64 5.36
C VAL A 198 -3.29 6.51 5.35
N TYR A 199 -2.83 5.30 5.66
CA TYR A 199 -1.43 4.96 5.81
C TYR A 199 -1.05 3.86 4.82
N LEU A 200 -0.15 4.19 3.91
CA LEU A 200 0.47 3.26 2.97
C LEU A 200 1.81 2.82 3.54
N THR A 201 2.17 1.56 3.30
CA THR A 201 3.45 0.99 3.76
C THR A 201 4.07 0.10 2.71
N GLN A 202 5.40 -0.03 2.77
CA GLN A 202 6.18 -0.91 1.90
C GLN A 202 5.89 -0.63 0.42
N ASP A 203 5.65 -1.65 -0.40
CA ASP A 203 5.41 -1.55 -1.84
C ASP A 203 4.10 -0.81 -2.23
N LEU A 204 3.26 -0.38 -1.26
CA LEU A 204 2.09 0.45 -1.55
C LEU A 204 2.40 1.96 -1.58
N VAL A 205 3.53 2.41 -1.01
CA VAL A 205 3.80 3.85 -0.87
C VAL A 205 3.91 4.59 -2.21
N ASP A 206 4.26 3.84 -3.26
CA ASP A 206 4.46 4.34 -4.63
C ASP A 206 3.41 3.72 -5.58
N ARG A 207 2.20 3.42 -5.10
CA ARG A 207 1.13 2.86 -5.95
C ARG A 207 0.01 3.84 -6.28
N VAL A 208 -0.07 4.93 -5.52
CA VAL A 208 -1.11 5.95 -5.65
C VAL A 208 -0.49 7.35 -5.65
N GLY A 209 -1.23 8.35 -6.07
CA GLY A 209 -0.82 9.71 -6.33
C GLY A 209 -1.96 10.69 -6.02
N PRO A 210 -1.67 12.01 -5.98
CA PRO A 210 -2.69 13.02 -5.76
C PRO A 210 -3.74 13.02 -6.89
N GLY A 211 -5.02 13.16 -6.55
CA GLY A 211 -6.13 13.18 -7.52
C GLY A 211 -6.75 11.80 -7.78
N ASP A 212 -6.01 10.73 -7.49
CA ASP A 212 -6.42 9.36 -7.80
C ASP A 212 -7.70 8.93 -7.07
N HIS A 213 -8.59 8.28 -7.82
CA HIS A 213 -9.77 7.61 -7.28
C HIS A 213 -9.44 6.15 -6.98
N VAL A 214 -9.49 5.79 -5.69
CA VAL A 214 -8.98 4.51 -5.20
C VAL A 214 -10.01 3.78 -4.35
N SER A 215 -9.97 2.44 -4.45
CA SER A 215 -10.61 1.53 -3.50
C SER A 215 -9.53 0.84 -2.66
N LEU A 216 -9.50 1.14 -1.36
CA LEU A 216 -8.45 0.69 -0.45
C LEU A 216 -8.99 -0.33 0.55
N VAL A 217 -8.46 -1.54 0.51
CA VAL A 217 -8.69 -2.52 1.58
C VAL A 217 -7.75 -2.18 2.72
N GLY A 218 -8.26 -2.06 3.94
CA GLY A 218 -7.43 -1.72 5.07
C GLY A 218 -8.02 -1.99 6.44
N TYR A 219 -7.13 -2.00 7.42
CA TYR A 219 -7.45 -2.14 8.83
C TYR A 219 -7.88 -0.78 9.38
N TYR A 220 -9.14 -0.65 9.79
CA TYR A 220 -9.70 0.61 10.29
C TYR A 220 -9.64 0.66 11.81
N ASP A 221 -8.92 1.62 12.38
CA ASP A 221 -8.71 1.71 13.82
C ASP A 221 -8.43 3.14 14.31
N THR A 222 -8.17 3.28 15.60
CA THR A 222 -7.75 4.49 16.29
C THR A 222 -6.30 4.38 16.76
N GLY A 223 -5.62 5.51 16.91
CA GLY A 223 -4.28 5.53 17.50
C GLY A 223 -4.29 5.00 18.94
N ARG A 224 -3.30 4.20 19.33
CA ARG A 224 -3.23 3.55 20.66
C ARG A 224 -3.08 4.53 21.83
N ILE A 225 -2.39 5.65 21.62
CA ILE A 225 -2.19 6.68 22.64
C ILE A 225 -2.64 8.02 22.08
N GLN A 226 -3.73 8.55 22.67
CA GLN A 226 -4.28 9.86 22.33
C GLN A 226 -4.54 10.65 23.62
N LYS A 227 -4.50 11.99 23.54
CA LYS A 227 -4.72 12.88 24.69
C LYS A 227 -6.14 13.48 24.71
N GLN A 228 -6.97 13.08 23.76
CA GLN A 228 -8.31 13.63 23.51
C GLN A 228 -9.37 12.56 23.77
N SER A 229 -10.57 12.98 24.19
CA SER A 229 -11.73 12.09 24.37
C SER A 229 -12.45 11.78 23.05
N ILE A 230 -12.28 12.64 22.05
CA ILE A 230 -12.66 12.38 20.67
C ILE A 230 -11.43 11.80 19.99
N LEU A 231 -11.53 10.55 19.55
CA LEU A 231 -10.41 9.81 19.00
C LEU A 231 -10.29 10.07 17.50
N GLU A 232 -9.06 10.25 17.05
CA GLU A 232 -8.72 10.22 15.63
C GLU A 232 -8.69 8.77 15.14
N THR A 233 -9.28 8.54 13.96
CA THR A 233 -9.30 7.26 13.26
C THR A 233 -8.41 7.31 12.03
N TYR A 234 -7.97 6.14 11.59
CA TYR A 234 -7.18 5.98 10.38
C TYR A 234 -7.50 4.64 9.70
N LEU A 235 -7.09 4.52 8.44
CA LEU A 235 -7.04 3.26 7.71
C LEU A 235 -5.58 2.89 7.46
N GLU A 236 -5.16 1.71 7.89
CA GLU A 236 -3.89 1.10 7.48
C GLU A 236 -4.13 0.24 6.24
N THR A 237 -3.60 0.65 5.09
CA THR A 237 -3.87 -0.02 3.82
C THR A 237 -3.17 -1.37 3.74
N TRP A 238 -3.95 -2.39 3.43
CA TRP A 238 -3.51 -3.77 3.21
C TRP A 238 -3.44 -4.11 1.74
N ASP A 239 -4.34 -3.56 0.93
CA ASP A 239 -4.32 -3.73 -0.52
C ASP A 239 -5.06 -2.57 -1.22
N ILE A 240 -4.86 -2.48 -2.54
CA ILE A 240 -5.50 -1.50 -3.41
C ILE A 240 -6.26 -2.30 -4.48
N GLU A 241 -7.59 -2.26 -4.45
CA GLU A 241 -8.44 -3.09 -5.32
C GLU A 241 -8.63 -2.48 -6.71
N SER A 242 -8.88 -1.18 -6.79
CA SER A 242 -9.15 -0.50 -8.05
C SER A 242 -8.60 0.92 -8.05
N HIS A 243 -8.14 1.35 -9.21
CA HIS A 243 -7.65 2.68 -9.51
C HIS A 243 -8.36 3.15 -10.78
N GLN A 244 -9.18 4.20 -10.72
CA GLN A 244 -9.91 4.67 -11.92
C GLN A 244 -9.12 5.64 -12.81
N GLU A 245 -7.84 5.90 -12.53
CA GLU A 245 -6.94 6.64 -13.42
C GLU A 245 -5.53 6.02 -13.40
N GLY A 246 -5.18 5.17 -14.36
CA GLY A 246 -3.78 4.73 -14.59
C GLY A 246 -3.14 3.84 -13.51
N VAL A 247 -2.87 2.60 -13.88
CA VAL A 247 -2.21 1.55 -13.08
C VAL A 247 -0.69 1.73 -13.13
N LEU A 248 0.02 1.53 -11.99
CA LEU A 248 1.48 1.61 -11.74
C LEU A 248 2.07 3.03 -11.58
N ALA A 249 2.61 3.32 -10.39
CA ALA A 249 3.60 4.37 -10.21
C ALA A 249 5.01 3.76 -10.16
N ASP A 250 5.97 4.56 -10.67
CA ASP A 250 7.42 4.42 -10.56
C ASP A 250 8.04 3.08 -10.97
N GLN A 251 8.01 2.75 -12.26
CA GLN A 251 9.04 1.87 -12.85
C GLN A 251 10.07 2.60 -13.70
N LEU A 252 9.78 3.83 -14.12
CA LEU A 252 10.64 4.58 -15.03
C LEU A 252 11.14 5.83 -14.33
N SER A 253 12.46 5.97 -14.27
CA SER A 253 13.10 7.28 -14.03
C SER A 253 12.64 8.31 -15.08
N PRO A 254 12.82 9.62 -14.83
CA PRO A 254 12.46 10.65 -15.81
C PRO A 254 13.06 10.39 -17.20
N ASP A 255 14.31 9.90 -17.25
CA ASP A 255 15.00 9.55 -18.49
C ASP A 255 14.31 8.37 -19.21
N GLU A 256 14.00 7.28 -18.48
CA GLU A 256 13.32 6.10 -19.05
C GLU A 256 11.88 6.40 -19.48
N LEU A 257 11.19 7.29 -18.76
CA LEU A 257 9.87 7.77 -19.15
C LEU A 257 9.96 8.65 -20.39
N GLY A 258 10.98 9.52 -20.47
CA GLY A 258 11.27 10.31 -21.66
C GLY A 258 11.54 9.43 -22.89
N GLU A 259 12.36 8.40 -22.75
CA GLU A 259 12.61 7.40 -23.80
C GLU A 259 11.29 6.75 -24.25
N ARG A 260 10.45 6.31 -23.31
CA ARG A 260 9.17 5.68 -23.64
C ARG A 260 8.20 6.63 -24.34
N ILE A 261 8.11 7.89 -23.91
CA ILE A 261 7.30 8.92 -24.57
C ILE A 261 7.80 9.16 -26.01
N TYR A 262 9.12 9.25 -26.19
CA TYR A 262 9.72 9.45 -27.51
C TYR A 262 9.39 8.29 -28.46
N GLU A 263 9.53 7.04 -27.99
CA GLU A 263 9.19 5.83 -28.73
C GLU A 263 7.71 5.83 -29.16
N GLU A 264 6.77 6.15 -28.25
CA GLU A 264 5.34 6.20 -28.58
C GLU A 264 4.99 7.27 -29.60
N VAL A 265 5.60 8.45 -29.51
CA VAL A 265 5.42 9.51 -30.52
C VAL A 265 5.92 9.03 -31.88
N GLU A 266 7.10 8.40 -31.93
CA GLU A 266 7.67 7.87 -33.18
C GLU A 266 6.81 6.74 -33.79
N GLU A 267 6.33 5.81 -32.97
CA GLU A 267 5.45 4.73 -33.40
C GLU A 267 4.14 5.26 -34.01
N LEU A 268 3.48 6.19 -33.33
CA LEU A 268 2.24 6.80 -33.82
C LEU A 268 2.44 7.57 -35.14
N GLN A 269 3.59 8.22 -35.31
CA GLN A 269 3.96 8.86 -36.58
C GLN A 269 4.18 7.86 -37.71
N ASN A 270 4.74 6.69 -37.40
CA ASN A 270 4.97 5.62 -38.36
C ASN A 270 3.68 4.88 -38.74
N ASP A 271 2.72 4.76 -37.81
CA ASP A 271 1.41 4.14 -38.03
C ASP A 271 0.52 4.95 -38.98
N ASP A 272 0.59 6.30 -38.93
CA ASP A 272 -0.05 7.19 -39.91
C ASP A 272 0.91 8.25 -40.47
N PRO A 273 1.72 7.91 -41.49
CA PRO A 273 2.66 8.84 -42.11
C PRO A 273 1.99 10.03 -42.83
N SER A 274 0.67 9.98 -43.01
CA SER A 274 -0.10 11.07 -43.61
C SER A 274 -0.55 12.11 -42.57
N SER A 275 -0.55 11.73 -41.29
CA SER A 275 -0.75 12.65 -40.16
C SER A 275 0.51 13.50 -39.94
N PHE A 276 0.30 14.80 -39.74
CA PHE A 276 1.38 15.72 -39.40
C PHE A 276 1.61 15.68 -37.88
N GLY A 277 2.34 14.66 -37.42
CA GLY A 277 2.64 14.41 -36.01
C GLY A 277 1.69 13.43 -35.32
N ALA A 278 2.07 13.00 -34.11
CA ALA A 278 1.27 12.18 -33.23
C ALA A 278 0.38 13.05 -32.34
N ASP A 279 -0.91 12.77 -32.26
CA ASP A 279 -1.84 13.52 -31.41
C ASP A 279 -1.50 13.31 -29.92
N ARG A 280 -1.36 14.40 -29.14
CA ARG A 280 -0.97 14.34 -27.70
C ARG A 280 -1.93 13.48 -26.88
N GLU A 281 -3.24 13.60 -27.12
CA GLU A 281 -4.24 12.83 -26.36
C GLU A 281 -4.07 11.34 -26.61
N THR A 282 -3.82 10.96 -27.87
CA THR A 282 -3.56 9.57 -28.29
C THR A 282 -2.26 9.02 -27.70
N VAL A 283 -1.20 9.82 -27.62
CA VAL A 283 0.08 9.42 -26.96
C VAL A 283 -0.16 9.13 -25.48
N LEU A 284 -0.85 10.03 -24.78
CA LEU A 284 -1.16 9.87 -23.36
C LEU A 284 -2.05 8.65 -23.10
N ASP A 285 -3.03 8.38 -23.97
CA ASP A 285 -3.89 7.20 -23.87
C ASP A 285 -3.11 5.88 -24.02
N ARG A 286 -2.12 5.83 -24.92
CA ARG A 286 -1.26 4.63 -25.08
C ARG A 286 -0.34 4.41 -23.88
N LEU A 287 0.32 5.47 -23.42
CA LEU A 287 1.14 5.40 -22.21
C LEU A 287 0.32 4.97 -21.00
N GLU A 288 -0.91 5.48 -20.87
CA GLU A 288 -1.85 5.05 -19.83
C GLU A 288 -2.24 3.57 -19.96
N ALA A 289 -2.45 3.07 -21.19
CA ALA A 289 -2.70 1.66 -21.44
C ALA A 289 -1.51 0.75 -21.08
N ASP A 290 -0.28 1.27 -21.17
CA ASP A 290 0.94 0.58 -20.76
C ASP A 290 1.25 0.70 -19.25
N GLY A 291 0.37 1.35 -18.50
CA GLY A 291 0.52 1.52 -17.06
C GLY A 291 1.44 2.68 -16.67
N ILE A 292 1.48 3.74 -17.46
CA ILE A 292 2.14 5.00 -17.09
C ILE A 292 1.06 6.00 -16.69
N ARG A 293 1.26 6.70 -15.56
CA ARG A 293 0.29 7.72 -15.13
C ARG A 293 0.18 8.84 -16.13
N ARG A 294 -1.06 9.13 -16.55
CA ARG A 294 -1.35 10.24 -17.48
C ARG A 294 -0.73 11.56 -17.03
N GLN A 295 -0.87 11.91 -15.75
CA GLN A 295 -0.30 13.15 -15.22
C GLN A 295 1.23 13.18 -15.25
N GLU A 296 1.89 12.04 -15.00
CA GLU A 296 3.35 11.94 -15.03
C GLU A 296 3.88 11.98 -16.47
N ALA A 297 3.25 11.21 -17.36
CA ALA A 297 3.50 11.27 -18.79
C ALA A 297 3.32 12.69 -19.33
N ASP A 298 2.23 13.36 -18.92
CA ASP A 298 1.92 14.72 -19.36
C ASP A 298 2.95 15.74 -18.82
N SER A 299 3.34 15.62 -17.54
CA SER A 299 4.36 16.48 -16.93
C SER A 299 5.74 16.30 -17.58
N GLN A 300 6.14 15.05 -17.84
CA GLN A 300 7.41 14.75 -18.52
C GLN A 300 7.39 15.22 -19.98
N LEU A 301 6.26 15.04 -20.68
CA LEU A 301 6.08 15.53 -22.04
C LEU A 301 6.17 17.05 -22.11
N GLU A 302 5.61 17.77 -21.13
CA GLU A 302 5.79 19.22 -21.01
C GLU A 302 7.27 19.60 -20.79
N ALA A 303 8.00 18.88 -19.94
CA ALA A 303 9.43 19.09 -19.76
C ALA A 303 10.23 18.86 -21.07
N MET A 304 9.95 17.77 -21.80
CA MET A 304 10.59 17.47 -23.09
C MET A 304 10.31 18.53 -24.16
N LEU A 305 9.11 19.12 -24.17
CA LEU A 305 8.76 20.24 -25.04
C LEU A 305 9.55 21.51 -24.68
N GLU A 306 9.76 21.78 -23.40
CA GLU A 306 10.58 22.92 -22.95
C GLU A 306 12.06 22.75 -23.33
N GLU A 307 12.56 21.52 -23.28
CA GLU A 307 13.95 21.16 -23.63
C GLU A 307 14.17 20.96 -25.15
N ASN A 308 13.10 20.94 -25.95
CA ASN A 308 13.08 20.71 -27.41
C ASN A 308 13.51 19.29 -27.82
N GLU A 309 13.34 18.30 -26.94
CA GLU A 309 13.51 16.87 -27.25
C GLU A 309 12.34 16.34 -28.11
N ILE A 310 11.18 17.00 -28.01
CA ILE A 310 10.01 16.81 -28.87
C ILE A 310 9.50 18.21 -29.25
N SER A 311 8.86 18.33 -30.42
CA SER A 311 8.29 19.58 -30.93
C SER A 311 6.78 19.49 -31.11
N LYS A 312 6.07 20.57 -30.79
CA LYS A 312 4.65 20.73 -31.09
C LYS A 312 4.45 21.20 -32.53
N VAL A 313 3.65 20.47 -33.30
CA VAL A 313 3.36 20.75 -34.71
C VAL A 313 1.86 20.83 -34.94
N GLY A 314 1.37 21.85 -35.65
CA GLY A 314 -0.02 21.97 -36.11
C GLY A 314 -1.11 21.51 -35.13
N GLY A 315 -1.54 22.37 -34.20
CA GLY A 315 -2.52 21.99 -33.17
C GLY A 315 -1.81 21.40 -31.95
N ASP A 316 -2.35 20.31 -31.39
CA ASP A 316 -1.78 19.57 -30.24
C ASP A 316 -0.96 18.33 -30.66
N ASN A 317 -0.54 18.24 -31.93
CA ASN A 317 0.30 17.14 -32.37
C ASN A 317 1.77 17.34 -31.96
N LEU A 318 2.46 16.22 -31.75
CA LEU A 318 3.83 16.09 -31.31
C LEU A 318 4.67 15.48 -32.42
N MET A 319 5.94 15.86 -32.47
CA MET A 319 6.91 15.37 -33.43
C MET A 319 8.26 15.23 -32.77
N THR A 320 8.85 14.05 -32.89
CA THR A 320 10.24 13.82 -32.48
C THR A 320 11.18 14.75 -33.25
N THR A 321 12.17 15.32 -32.57
CA THR A 321 13.18 16.22 -33.17
C THR A 321 14.37 15.48 -33.76
#